data_AF-W9BRB3-F1
#
_entry.id   AF-W9BRB3-F1
#
_cell.length_a   1.000
_cell.length_b   1.000
_cell.length_c   1.000
_cell.angle_alpha   90.00
_cell.angle_beta   90.00
_cell.angle_gamma   90.00
#
_symmetry.space_group_name_H-M   'P 1'
#
loop_
_entity.id
_entity.type
_entity.pdbx_description
1 polymer ?
#
loop_
_entity_poly.entity_id
_entity_poly.type
_entity_poly.pdbx_seq_one_letter_code
_entity_poly.pdbx_strand_id
1 'polypeptide(L)' 'MPRRRFAIVTYDPDRIEQLSYQAEGSSVAWIIIRALQGYDYPKERGIINITLMDQLPKRKR' A
#
# COMPACT_ATOMS: atom_id res chain seq x y z
N MET A 1 -1.52 19.48 -15.82
CA MET A 1 -2.45 18.68 -15.00
C MET A 1 -1.64 17.99 -13.91
N PRO A 2 -2.06 18.02 -12.64
CA PRO A 2 -1.36 17.26 -11.60
C PRO A 2 -1.34 15.77 -11.99
N ARG A 3 -0.16 15.15 -11.97
CA ARG A 3 -0.01 13.71 -12.17
C ARG A 3 -0.75 13.02 -11.03
N ARG A 4 -1.81 12.28 -11.34
CA ARG A 4 -2.47 11.41 -10.36
C ARG A 4 -1.57 10.20 -10.15
N ARG A 5 -1.26 9.90 -8.89
CA ARG A 5 -0.55 8.68 -8.50
C ARG A 5 -1.55 7.72 -7.88
N PHE A 6 -1.36 6.44 -8.16
CA PHE A 6 -2.10 5.37 -7.50
C PHE A 6 -1.13 4.25 -7.14
N ALA A 7 -1.56 3.40 -6.21
CA ALA A 7 -0.80 2.22 -5.80
C ALA A 7 -1.65 0.98 -6.08
N ILE A 8 -1.01 -0.08 -6.54
CA ILE A 8 -1.57 -1.43 -6.53
C ILE A 8 -0.90 -2.17 -5.38
N VAL A 9 -1.70 -2.68 -4.45
CA VAL A 9 -1.24 -3.43 -3.28
C VAL A 9 -1.67 -4.87 -3.44
N THR A 10 -0.71 -5.79 -3.43
CA THR A 10 -0.95 -7.23 -3.34
C THR A 10 -0.75 -7.64 -1.89
N TYR A 11 -1.73 -8.32 -1.31
CA TYR A 11 -1.70 -8.70 0.09
C TYR A 11 -2.34 -10.07 0.34
N ASP A 12 -1.96 -10.67 1.47
CA ASP A 12 -2.55 -11.87 2.05
C ASP A 12 -3.75 -11.45 2.94
N PRO A 13 -4.99 -11.81 2.56
CA PRO A 13 -6.18 -11.39 3.30
C PRO A 13 -6.22 -11.93 4.73
N ASP A 14 -5.80 -13.17 4.94
CA ASP A 14 -5.87 -13.84 6.25
C ASP A 14 -4.94 -13.17 7.28
N ARG A 15 -3.83 -12.60 6.81
CA ARG A 15 -2.88 -11.85 7.64
C ARG A 15 -3.28 -10.39 7.82
N ILE A 16 -3.84 -9.77 6.79
CA ILE A 16 -4.29 -8.37 6.84
C ILE A 16 -5.49 -8.19 7.78
N GLU A 17 -6.43 -9.15 7.82
CA GLU A 17 -7.60 -9.08 8.70
C GLU A 17 -7.25 -9.09 10.20
N GLN A 18 -6.06 -9.59 10.54
CA GLN A 18 -5.55 -9.60 11.92
C GLN A 18 -4.98 -8.23 12.35
N LEU A 19 -4.82 -7.28 11.41
CA LEU A 19 -4.30 -5.96 11.70
C LEU A 19 -5.40 -5.04 12.25
N SER A 20 -5.06 -4.28 13.31
CA SER A 20 -5.98 -3.30 13.87
C SER A 20 -6.32 -2.21 12.86
N TYR A 21 -7.62 -2.04 12.58
CA TYR A 21 -8.14 -0.96 11.74
C TYR A 21 -8.24 0.38 12.50
N GLN A 22 -8.18 0.37 13.84
CA GLN A 22 -8.44 1.53 14.70
C GLN A 22 -7.26 2.51 14.82
N ALA A 23 -6.26 2.40 13.93
CA ALA A 23 -5.05 3.22 13.93
C ALA A 23 -4.18 3.18 15.20
N GLU A 24 -4.54 2.39 16.22
CA GLU A 24 -3.69 2.11 17.37
C GLU A 24 -2.64 1.04 17.02
N GLY A 25 -1.35 1.37 17.13
CA GLY A 25 -0.24 0.45 16.88
C GLY A 25 0.08 0.21 15.39
N SER A 26 0.44 -1.02 15.02
CA SER A 26 0.82 -1.46 13.66
C SER A 26 -0.36 -1.45 12.67
N SER A 27 -0.99 -0.29 12.48
CA SER A 27 -2.12 -0.14 11.56
C SER A 27 -1.71 -0.40 10.11
N VAL A 28 -2.68 -0.79 9.28
CA VAL A 28 -2.49 -1.03 7.83
C VAL A 28 -1.83 0.16 7.15
N ALA A 29 -2.24 1.39 7.50
CA ALA A 29 -1.65 2.61 6.95
C ALA A 29 -0.16 2.75 7.31
N TRP A 30 0.22 2.46 8.55
CA TRP A 30 1.61 2.51 8.99
C TRP A 30 2.47 1.47 8.26
N ILE A 31 1.94 0.25 8.08
CA ILE A 31 2.62 -0.84 7.38
C ILE A 31 2.86 -0.47 5.90
N ILE A 32 1.88 0.13 5.23
CA ILE A 32 2.01 0.61 3.85
C ILE A 32 3.13 1.66 3.74
N ILE A 33 3.23 2.60 4.69
CA ILE A 33 4.30 3.61 4.70
C ILE A 33 5.67 2.93 4.83
N ARG A 34 5.81 1.95 5.73
CA ARG A 34 7.07 1.21 5.92
C ARG A 34 7.45 0.42 4.65
N ALA A 35 6.48 -0.13 3.93
CA ALA A 35 6.72 -0.82 2.65
C ALA A 35 7.27 0.12 1.59
N LEU A 36 6.68 1.31 1.45
CA LEU A 36 7.14 2.32 0.51
C LEU A 36 8.53 2.88 0.87
N GLN A 37 8.94 2.78 2.14
CA GLN A 37 10.28 3.12 2.60
C GLN A 37 11.31 1.99 2.41
N GLY A 38 10.91 0.82 1.92
CA GLY A 38 11.80 -0.31 1.63
C GLY A 38 12.13 -1.21 2.83
N TYR A 39 11.38 -1.11 3.93
CA TYR A 39 11.53 -2.06 5.04
C TYR A 39 10.90 -3.41 4.67
N ASP A 40 11.49 -4.53 5.13
CA ASP A 40 10.93 -5.88 4.92
C ASP A 40 9.78 -6.24 5.85
N TYR A 41 9.65 -5.51 6.98
CA TYR A 41 8.58 -5.63 7.98
C TYR A 41 7.15 -5.82 7.41
N PRO A 42 6.74 -5.16 6.32
CA PRO A 42 5.40 -5.33 5.72
C PRO A 42 5.14 -6.71 5.12
N LYS A 43 6.17 -7.41 4.62
CA LYS A 43 6.03 -8.79 4.12
C LYS A 43 5.63 -9.74 5.22
N GLU A 44 6.21 -9.56 6.41
CA GLU A 44 5.88 -10.35 7.60
C GLU A 44 4.42 -10.12 8.04
N ARG A 45 3.86 -8.95 7.71
CA ARG A 45 2.50 -8.52 8.06
C ARG A 45 1.47 -8.70 6.93
N GLY A 46 1.81 -9.46 5.88
CA GLY A 46 0.88 -9.82 4.82
C GLY A 46 0.82 -8.87 3.63
N ILE A 47 1.60 -7.79 3.60
CA ILE A 47 1.76 -6.99 2.37
C ILE A 47 2.82 -7.67 1.49
N ILE A 48 2.40 -8.25 0.37
CA ILE A 48 3.27 -9.00 -0.54
C ILE A 48 4.01 -8.05 -1.48
N ASN A 49 3.30 -7.06 -2.04
CA ASN A 49 3.87 -6.09 -2.97
C ASN A 49 3.11 -4.76 -2.95
N ILE A 50 3.84 -3.65 -3.16
CA ILE A 50 3.24 -2.35 -3.45
C ILE A 50 3.89 -1.77 -4.70
N THR A 51 3.09 -1.57 -5.75
CA THR A 51 3.54 -0.96 -7.00
C THR A 51 2.96 0.44 -7.11
N LEU A 52 3.82 1.46 -7.12
CA LEU A 52 3.42 2.83 -7.41
C LEU A 52 3.33 3.05 -8.91
N MET A 53 2.23 3.65 -9.35
CA MET A 53 2.00 3.96 -10.75
C MET A 53 1.64 5.42 -10.93
N ASP A 54 2.24 6.04 -11.95
CA ASP A 54 1.81 7.34 -12.44
C ASP A 54 0.67 7.15 -13.44
N GLN A 55 -0.46 7.80 -13.18
CA GLN A 55 -1.54 7.87 -14.16
C GLN A 55 -1.10 8.77 -15.32
N LEU A 56 -0.93 8.17 -16.49
CA LEU A 56 -0.68 8.92 -17.72
C LEU A 56 -1.87 9.87 -17.99
N PRO A 57 -1.61 11.08 -18.50
CA PRO A 57 -2.67 12.01 -18.86
C PRO A 57 -3.64 11.35 -19.85
N LYS A 58 -4.95 11.39 -19.55
CA LYS A 58 -5.97 10.90 -20.48
C LYS A 58 -5.91 11.74 -21.75
N ARG A 59 -5.81 11.09 -22.90
CA ARG A 59 -5.93 11.75 -24.20
C ARG A 59 -7.31 12.40 -24.28
N LYS A 60 -7.39 13.72 -24.51
CA LYS A 60 -8.67 14.39 -24.77
C LYS A 60 -9.29 13.73 -26.01
N ARG A 61 -10.50 13.20 -25.86
CA ARG A 61 -11.31 12.76 -27.01
C ARG A 61 -11.81 13.98 -27.75
#